data_AF-A0A7S4VUD0-F1
#
_entry.id   AF-A0A7S4VUD0-F1
#
_cell.length_a   1.000
_cell.length_b   1.000
_cell.length_c   1.000
_cell.angle_alpha   90.00
_cell.angle_beta   90.00
_cell.angle_gamma   90.00
#
_symmetry.space_group_name_H-M   'P 1'
#
loop_
_entity.id
_entity.type
_entity.pdbx_description
1 polymer ?
#
loop_
_entity_poly.entity_id
_entity_poly.type
_entity_poly.pdbx_seq_one_letter_code
_entity_poly.pdbx_strand_id
1 'polypeptide(L)'
;WDTKIIESKSIFKDAADLLSEKILFLPKDIQFKLKKMACIGSQCDITILHLICGEDFADKEPPDELCNVGIAVDEGLIRKNGPKYIFAHDQIESAVYSLIPEEQRSSWHLEVGKKIQNSCGSEKDIERLIFLVADQLNRGKLSMKEDTERISLVELNYR
;
A
#
# COMPACT_ATOMS: atom_id res chain seq x y z
N TRP A 1 -36.93 -34.83 -7.09
CA TRP A 1 -35.50 -34.85 -6.70
C TRP A 1 -34.99 -33.43 -6.69
N ASP A 2 -34.51 -33.02 -5.53
CA ASP A 2 -33.90 -31.72 -5.22
C ASP A 2 -32.59 -31.50 -5.97
N THR A 3 -32.45 -30.32 -6.57
CA THR A 3 -31.15 -29.66 -6.72
C THR A 3 -31.35 -28.18 -6.45
N LYS A 4 -31.38 -27.82 -5.16
CA LYS A 4 -31.19 -26.43 -4.71
C LYS A 4 -29.83 -25.97 -5.20
N ILE A 5 -29.86 -25.02 -6.13
CA ILE A 5 -28.69 -24.25 -6.56
C ILE A 5 -28.21 -23.50 -5.31
N ILE A 6 -27.09 -23.95 -4.76
CA ILE A 6 -26.43 -23.28 -3.64
C ILE A 6 -25.89 -21.96 -4.19
N GLU A 7 -26.49 -20.86 -3.76
CA GLU A 7 -26.01 -19.50 -3.97
C GLU A 7 -24.66 -19.31 -3.25
N SER A 8 -23.56 -19.67 -3.92
CA SER A 8 -22.20 -19.40 -3.47
C SER A 8 -21.78 -17.94 -3.71
N LYS A 9 -22.70 -16.98 -3.55
CA LYS A 9 -22.46 -15.54 -3.78
C LYS A 9 -22.60 -14.66 -2.54
N SER A 10 -22.98 -15.22 -1.39
CA SER A 10 -23.31 -14.39 -0.21
C SER A 10 -22.36 -14.52 0.99
N ILE A 11 -21.27 -15.29 0.91
CA ILE A 11 -20.33 -15.48 2.05
C ILE A 11 -19.12 -14.54 1.97
N PHE A 12 -18.71 -14.13 0.77
CA PHE A 12 -17.52 -13.26 0.58
C PHE A 12 -17.77 -11.79 0.91
N LYS A 13 -19.03 -11.35 0.92
CA LYS A 13 -19.37 -9.96 1.27
C LYS A 13 -19.22 -9.70 2.77
N ASP A 14 -19.64 -10.65 3.61
CA ASP A 14 -19.55 -10.55 5.08
C ASP A 14 -18.12 -10.48 5.61
N ALA A 15 -17.19 -11.26 5.03
CA ALA A 15 -15.81 -11.28 5.52
C ALA A 15 -15.08 -9.95 5.25
N ALA A 16 -15.27 -9.37 4.06
CA ALA A 16 -14.65 -8.09 3.71
C ALA A 16 -15.26 -6.92 4.49
N ASP A 17 -16.57 -6.95 4.74
CA ASP A 17 -17.26 -5.92 5.53
C ASP A 17 -16.80 -5.98 7.00
N LEU A 18 -16.71 -7.18 7.60
CA LEU A 18 -16.20 -7.36 8.96
C LEU A 18 -14.73 -6.91 9.12
N LEU A 19 -13.88 -7.21 8.13
CA LEU A 19 -12.49 -6.74 8.11
C LEU A 19 -12.42 -5.22 7.99
N SER A 20 -13.26 -4.63 7.13
CA SER A 20 -13.34 -3.18 6.95
C SER A 20 -13.76 -2.48 8.24
N GLU A 21 -14.76 -3.02 8.95
CA GLU A 21 -15.15 -2.52 10.28
C GLU A 21 -13.99 -2.60 11.27
N LYS A 22 -13.32 -3.76 11.39
CA LYS A 22 -12.13 -3.90 12.25
C LYS A 22 -11.06 -2.87 11.96
N ILE A 23 -10.75 -2.64 10.68
CA ILE A 23 -9.77 -1.62 10.27
C ILE A 23 -10.24 -0.22 10.67
N LEU A 24 -11.53 0.09 10.53
CA LEU A 24 -12.11 1.37 10.92
C LEU A 24 -12.06 1.64 12.43
N PHE A 25 -12.05 0.59 13.27
CA PHE A 25 -11.86 0.69 14.72
C PHE A 25 -10.41 0.99 15.15
N LEU A 26 -9.43 0.79 14.27
CA LEU A 26 -8.04 1.10 14.58
C LEU A 26 -7.80 2.61 14.70
N PRO A 27 -6.73 3.05 15.39
CA PRO A 27 -6.29 4.44 15.35
C PRO A 27 -6.10 4.95 13.91
N LYS A 28 -6.41 6.24 13.67
CA LYS A 28 -6.32 6.84 12.33
C LYS A 28 -4.92 6.79 11.73
N ASP A 29 -3.88 6.85 12.57
CA ASP A 29 -2.49 6.66 12.15
C ASP A 29 -2.26 5.27 11.53
N ILE A 30 -2.72 4.21 12.21
CA ILE A 30 -2.58 2.83 11.73
C ILE A 30 -3.41 2.61 10.47
N GLN A 31 -4.64 3.14 10.42
CA GLN A 31 -5.45 3.10 9.21
C GLN A 31 -4.72 3.75 8.02
N PHE A 32 -4.06 4.89 8.25
CA PHE A 32 -3.31 5.59 7.21
C PHE A 32 -2.12 4.76 6.72
N LYS A 33 -1.33 4.19 7.65
CA LYS A 33 -0.19 3.32 7.34
C LYS A 33 -0.60 2.08 6.56
N LEU A 34 -1.68 1.41 6.98
CA LEU A 34 -2.22 0.24 6.26
C LEU A 34 -2.70 0.62 4.85
N LYS A 35 -3.39 1.76 4.69
CA LYS A 35 -3.83 2.22 3.36
C LYS A 35 -2.65 2.51 2.44
N LYS A 36 -1.58 3.13 2.95
CA LYS A 36 -0.35 3.37 2.18
C LYS A 36 0.35 2.06 1.82
N MET A 37 0.39 1.08 2.73
CA MET A 37 0.87 -0.27 2.45
C MET A 37 0.04 -0.96 1.35
N ALA A 38 -1.28 -0.88 1.42
CA ALA A 38 -2.17 -1.47 0.42
C ALA A 38 -2.06 -0.81 -0.97
N CYS A 39 -1.58 0.45 -1.06
CA CYS A 39 -1.23 1.04 -2.35
C CYS A 39 -0.03 0.32 -3.00
N ILE A 40 0.92 -0.17 -2.20
CA ILE A 40 2.11 -0.90 -2.67
C ILE A 40 1.76 -2.35 -3.01
N GLY A 41 0.98 -3.01 -2.15
CA GLY A 41 0.46 -4.35 -2.38
C GLY A 41 0.47 -5.24 -1.14
N SER A 42 0.51 -6.55 -1.34
CA SER A 42 0.39 -7.57 -0.29
C SER A 42 1.53 -7.59 0.73
N GLN A 43 2.69 -7.06 0.37
CA GLN A 43 3.85 -6.94 1.24
C GLN A 43 4.55 -5.60 1.03
N CYS A 44 5.11 -5.05 2.11
CA CYS A 44 5.87 -3.81 2.09
C CYS A 44 7.09 -3.91 2.99
N ASP A 45 8.23 -3.44 2.49
CA ASP A 45 9.46 -3.32 3.26
C ASP A 45 9.32 -2.16 4.26
N ILE A 46 9.82 -2.35 5.48
CA ILE A 46 9.76 -1.37 6.55
C ILE A 46 10.39 -0.04 6.13
N THR A 47 11.47 -0.04 5.36
CA THR A 47 12.11 1.19 4.88
C THR A 47 11.20 1.95 3.93
N ILE A 48 10.50 1.24 3.04
CA ILE A 48 9.54 1.85 2.10
C ILE A 48 8.30 2.35 2.85
N LEU A 49 7.80 1.59 3.83
CA LEU A 49 6.64 1.98 4.63
C LEU A 49 6.90 3.28 5.42
N HIS A 50 8.08 3.43 6.02
CA HIS A 50 8.45 4.68 6.71
C HIS A 50 8.57 5.84 5.72
N LEU A 51 9.24 5.60 4.59
CA LEU A 51 9.43 6.60 3.54
C LEU A 51 8.10 7.18 3.03
N ILE A 52 7.13 6.31 2.71
CA ILE A 52 5.84 6.77 2.17
C ILE A 52 4.97 7.45 3.24
N CYS A 53 5.14 7.08 4.52
CA CYS A 53 4.46 7.70 5.64
C CYS A 53 5.06 9.08 5.99
N GLY A 54 6.23 9.42 5.45
CA GLY A 54 6.88 10.72 5.67
C GLY A 54 7.51 10.84 7.06
N GLU A 55 7.87 9.71 7.66
CA GLU A 55 8.62 9.68 8.91
C GLU A 55 10.12 9.82 8.55
N ASP A 56 10.68 11.00 8.78
CA ASP A 56 12.09 11.32 8.47
C ASP A 56 13.03 10.54 9.41
N PHE A 57 13.77 9.57 8.87
CA PHE A 57 14.89 8.94 9.58
C PHE A 57 16.18 9.25 8.86
N ALA A 58 16.87 10.28 9.36
CA ALA A 58 18.28 10.47 9.10
C ALA A 58 19.05 9.25 9.65
N ASP A 59 19.51 8.39 8.75
CA ASP A 59 20.62 7.45 8.94
C ASP A 59 20.48 6.33 9.99
N LYS A 60 19.26 5.92 10.39
CA LYS A 60 19.07 4.73 11.23
C LYS A 60 17.99 3.82 10.67
N GLU A 61 18.25 2.50 10.69
CA GLU A 61 17.18 1.50 10.52
C GLU A 61 16.07 1.84 11.53
N PRO A 62 14.84 2.08 11.07
CA PRO A 62 13.77 2.48 11.96
C PRO A 62 13.50 1.33 12.94
N PRO A 63 13.61 1.53 14.27
CA PRO A 63 13.16 0.55 15.23
C PRO A 63 11.74 0.06 14.90
N ASP A 64 11.52 -1.25 14.99
CA ASP A 64 10.22 -1.90 14.73
C ASP A 64 9.03 -1.25 15.46
N GLU A 65 9.30 -0.63 16.60
CA GLU A 65 8.31 0.06 17.43
C GLU A 65 7.82 1.39 16.80
N LEU A 66 8.61 2.00 15.91
CA LEU A 66 8.29 3.31 15.32
C LEU A 66 7.12 3.27 14.35
N CYS A 67 6.92 2.15 13.67
CA CYS A 67 5.79 2.06 12.75
C CYS A 67 4.44 2.06 13.49
N ASN A 68 4.41 1.84 14.82
CA ASN A 68 3.19 1.75 15.64
C ASN A 68 2.11 0.82 15.03
N VAL A 69 2.52 -0.11 14.17
CA VAL A 69 1.65 -1.10 13.53
C VAL A 69 1.48 -2.35 14.41
N GLY A 70 2.01 -2.35 15.64
CA GLY A 70 1.89 -3.45 16.60
C GLY A 70 0.44 -3.87 16.82
N ILE A 71 -0.49 -2.91 16.92
CA ILE A 71 -1.93 -3.21 17.04
C ILE A 71 -2.45 -3.97 15.81
N ALA A 72 -1.98 -3.65 14.61
CA ALA A 72 -2.37 -4.37 13.40
C ALA A 72 -1.75 -5.79 13.32
N VAL A 73 -0.59 -6.00 13.96
CA VAL A 73 0.00 -7.34 14.13
C VAL A 73 -0.80 -8.15 15.15
N ASP A 74 -1.14 -7.54 16.29
CA ASP A 74 -1.89 -8.18 17.38
C ASP A 74 -3.31 -8.54 16.94
N GLU A 75 -3.96 -7.70 16.14
CA GLU A 75 -5.25 -7.97 15.51
C GLU A 75 -5.18 -9.00 14.36
N GLY A 76 -3.97 -9.48 14.02
CA GLY A 76 -3.74 -10.48 12.99
C GLY A 76 -3.97 -9.98 11.56
N LEU A 77 -3.98 -8.65 11.35
CA LEU A 77 -4.20 -8.03 10.05
C LEU A 77 -2.96 -8.10 9.18
N ILE A 78 -1.79 -7.89 9.80
CA ILE A 78 -0.48 -7.99 9.17
C ILE A 78 0.42 -8.90 9.98
N ARG A 79 1.45 -9.43 9.34
CA ARG A 79 2.50 -10.23 9.97
C ARG A 79 3.85 -9.67 9.59
N LYS A 80 4.80 -9.73 10.51
CA LYS A 80 6.18 -9.33 10.27
C LYS A 80 7.00 -10.55 9.81
N ASN A 81 7.73 -10.39 8.72
CA ASN A 81 8.65 -11.38 8.17
C ASN A 81 9.99 -10.69 7.86
N GLY A 82 10.92 -10.73 8.82
CA GLY A 82 12.18 -9.99 8.76
C GLY A 82 11.93 -8.47 8.65
N PRO A 83 12.44 -7.79 7.60
CA PRO A 83 12.22 -6.36 7.39
C PRO A 83 10.88 -6.05 6.69
N LYS A 84 10.04 -7.06 6.41
CA LYS A 84 8.79 -6.86 5.65
C LYS A 84 7.57 -7.03 6.54
N TYR A 85 6.57 -6.20 6.29
CA TYR A 85 5.20 -6.46 6.72
C TYR A 85 4.41 -7.08 5.57
N ILE A 86 3.58 -8.05 5.88
CA ILE A 86 2.77 -8.80 4.92
C ILE A 86 1.34 -8.81 5.43
N PHE A 87 0.36 -8.52 4.58
CA PHE A 87 -1.04 -8.74 4.93
C PHE A 87 -1.27 -10.22 5.19
N ALA A 88 -1.99 -10.56 6.27
CA ALA A 88 -2.22 -11.97 6.59
C ALA A 88 -3.02 -12.68 5.49
N HIS A 89 -3.87 -11.95 4.77
CA HIS A 89 -4.69 -12.41 3.65
C HIS A 89 -4.93 -11.30 2.63
N ASP A 90 -5.05 -11.67 1.34
CA ASP A 90 -5.38 -10.76 0.23
C ASP A 90 -6.72 -10.01 0.44
N GLN A 91 -7.64 -10.61 1.19
CA GLN A 91 -8.92 -9.96 1.55
C GLN A 91 -8.71 -8.76 2.47
N ILE A 92 -7.70 -8.78 3.33
CA ILE A 92 -7.37 -7.67 4.23
C ILE A 92 -6.78 -6.53 3.41
N GLU A 93 -5.83 -6.81 2.53
CA GLU A 93 -5.29 -5.82 1.59
C GLU A 93 -6.42 -5.17 0.78
N SER A 94 -7.30 -6.00 0.18
CA SER A 94 -8.42 -5.52 -0.63
C SER A 94 -9.40 -4.66 0.17
N ALA A 95 -9.71 -5.05 1.41
CA ALA A 95 -10.55 -4.27 2.31
C ALA A 95 -9.90 -2.92 2.64
N VAL A 96 -8.63 -2.93 3.05
CA VAL A 96 -7.87 -1.71 3.35
C VAL A 96 -7.80 -0.78 2.14
N TYR A 97 -7.49 -1.30 0.96
CA TYR A 97 -7.43 -0.51 -0.28
C TYR A 97 -8.80 0.05 -0.66
N SER A 98 -9.87 -0.71 -0.43
CA SER A 98 -11.25 -0.28 -0.69
C SER A 98 -11.69 0.89 0.19
N LEU A 99 -11.09 1.05 1.39
CA LEU A 99 -11.30 2.21 2.26
C LEU A 99 -10.67 3.51 1.75
N ILE A 100 -9.94 3.48 0.63
CA ILE A 100 -9.47 4.67 -0.08
C ILE A 100 -10.55 5.06 -1.11
N PRO A 101 -11.14 6.27 -1.01
CA PRO A 101 -12.11 6.75 -1.99
C PRO A 101 -11.56 6.66 -3.41
N GLU A 102 -12.36 6.18 -4.36
CA GLU A 102 -11.90 5.86 -5.72
C GLU A 102 -11.28 7.08 -6.41
N GLU A 103 -11.86 8.25 -6.22
CA GLU A 103 -11.38 9.53 -6.74
C GLU A 103 -10.01 9.95 -6.17
N GLN A 104 -9.64 9.44 -4.99
CA GLN A 104 -8.36 9.75 -4.34
C GLN A 104 -7.26 8.75 -4.67
N ARG A 105 -7.60 7.53 -5.12
CA ARG A 105 -6.63 6.44 -5.35
C ARG A 105 -5.50 6.85 -6.29
N SER A 106 -5.83 7.49 -7.41
CA SER A 106 -4.82 7.98 -8.36
C SER A 106 -3.88 9.00 -7.71
N SER A 107 -4.41 9.93 -6.89
CA SER A 107 -3.58 10.91 -6.20
C SER A 107 -2.65 10.26 -5.18
N TRP A 108 -3.12 9.23 -4.48
CA TRP A 108 -2.33 8.49 -3.50
C TRP A 108 -1.20 7.72 -4.17
N HIS A 109 -1.47 7.04 -5.27
CA HIS A 109 -0.44 6.33 -6.05
C HIS A 109 0.61 7.29 -6.61
N LEU A 110 0.19 8.45 -7.11
CA LEU A 110 1.12 9.48 -7.57
C LEU A 110 2.01 9.99 -6.43
N GLU A 111 1.44 10.26 -5.26
CA GLU A 111 2.20 10.71 -4.08
C GLU A 111 3.22 9.65 -3.64
N VAL A 112 2.82 8.39 -3.55
CA VAL A 112 3.69 7.27 -3.18
C VAL A 112 4.83 7.11 -4.18
N GLY A 113 4.53 7.06 -5.49
CA GLY A 113 5.53 6.92 -6.53
C GLY A 113 6.56 8.05 -6.52
N LYS A 114 6.11 9.31 -6.36
CA LYS A 114 7.00 10.48 -6.25
C LYS A 114 7.86 10.46 -5.00
N LYS A 115 7.31 10.08 -3.84
CA LYS A 115 8.09 9.97 -2.60
C LYS A 115 9.21 8.95 -2.75
N ILE A 116 8.90 7.76 -3.29
CA ILE A 116 9.90 6.72 -3.52
C ILE A 116 10.96 7.20 -4.51
N GLN A 117 10.55 7.81 -5.63
CA GLN A 117 11.46 8.34 -6.63
C GLN A 117 12.41 9.41 -6.07
N ASN A 118 11.88 10.36 -5.30
CA ASN A 118 12.66 11.49 -4.77
C ASN A 118 13.65 11.08 -3.67
N SER A 119 13.42 9.96 -3.00
CA SER A 119 14.30 9.47 -1.94
C SER A 119 15.35 8.46 -2.43
N CYS A 120 15.31 8.08 -3.71
CA CYS A 120 16.39 7.32 -4.32
C CYS A 120 17.60 8.24 -4.56
N GLY A 121 18.61 8.14 -3.69
CA GLY A 121 19.83 8.96 -3.76
C GLY A 121 20.91 8.42 -4.72
N SER A 122 20.80 7.16 -5.14
CA SER A 122 21.76 6.52 -6.05
C SER A 122 21.05 5.80 -7.21
N GLU A 123 21.77 5.61 -8.32
CA GLU A 123 21.26 4.88 -9.49
C GLU A 123 20.91 3.41 -9.15
N LYS A 124 21.63 2.80 -8.20
CA LYS A 124 21.35 1.44 -7.71
C LYS A 124 20.01 1.35 -6.95
N ASP A 125 19.67 2.38 -6.18
CA ASP A 125 18.39 2.42 -5.46
C ASP A 125 17.23 2.55 -6.45
N ILE A 126 17.42 3.37 -7.49
CA ILE A 126 16.47 3.50 -8.59
C ILE A 126 16.27 2.15 -9.28
N GLU A 127 17.34 1.46 -9.70
CA GLU A 127 17.22 0.14 -10.37
C GLU A 127 16.49 -0.90 -9.51
N ARG A 128 16.74 -0.92 -8.19
CA ARG A 128 16.06 -1.84 -7.28
C ARG A 128 14.56 -1.56 -7.16
N LEU A 129 14.16 -0.28 -7.21
CA LEU A 129 12.78 0.16 -6.96
C LEU A 129 12.05 0.57 -8.23
N ILE A 130 12.69 0.47 -9.40
CA ILE A 130 12.18 1.03 -10.66
C ILE A 130 10.80 0.50 -11.00
N PHE A 131 10.57 -0.81 -10.85
CA PHE A 131 9.27 -1.43 -11.10
C PHE A 131 8.20 -0.95 -10.12
N LEU A 132 8.56 -0.77 -8.85
CA LEU A 132 7.63 -0.26 -7.85
C LEU A 132 7.26 1.20 -8.15
N VAL A 133 8.25 2.03 -8.45
CA VAL A 133 8.03 3.44 -8.81
C VAL A 133 7.18 3.53 -10.07
N ALA A 134 7.52 2.77 -11.11
CA ALA A 134 6.76 2.73 -12.36
C ALA A 134 5.31 2.29 -12.15
N ASP A 135 5.06 1.22 -11.39
CA ASP A 135 3.71 0.76 -11.06
C ASP A 135 2.89 1.88 -10.37
N GLN A 136 3.46 2.50 -9.33
CA GLN A 136 2.78 3.55 -8.58
C GLN A 136 2.50 4.79 -9.45
N LEU A 137 3.47 5.22 -10.25
CA LEU A 137 3.26 6.36 -11.15
C LEU A 137 2.25 6.04 -12.26
N ASN A 138 2.24 4.82 -12.80
CA ASN A 138 1.25 4.37 -13.78
C ASN A 138 -0.17 4.38 -13.21
N ARG A 139 -0.34 3.91 -11.96
CA ARG A 139 -1.63 3.94 -11.24
C ARG A 139 -2.03 5.36 -10.82
N GLY A 140 -1.07 6.28 -10.72
CA GLY A 140 -1.30 7.69 -10.43
C GLY A 140 -1.45 8.62 -11.64
N LYS A 141 -1.41 8.08 -12.87
CA LYS A 141 -1.38 8.86 -14.11
C LYS A 141 -2.55 9.85 -14.28
N LEU A 142 -3.73 9.54 -13.76
CA LEU A 142 -4.92 10.39 -13.87
C LEU A 142 -4.81 11.66 -13.03
N SER A 143 -3.93 11.66 -12.03
CA SER A 143 -3.67 12.80 -11.14
C SER A 143 -2.42 13.60 -11.53
N MET A 144 -1.66 13.14 -12.55
CA MET A 144 -0.55 13.90 -13.11
C MET A 144 -1.11 15.14 -13.83
N LYS A 145 -0.51 16.30 -13.56
CA LYS A 145 -0.99 17.58 -14.09
C LYS A 145 -0.10 18.08 -15.21
N GLU A 146 1.19 17.82 -15.13
CA GLU A 146 2.17 18.34 -16.07
C GLU A 146 2.53 17.30 -17.13
N ASP A 147 2.75 17.75 -18.37
CA ASP A 147 3.16 16.86 -19.46
C ASP A 147 4.59 16.33 -19.25
N THR A 148 5.43 17.09 -18.56
CA THR A 148 6.75 16.67 -18.09
C THR A 148 6.67 15.41 -17.24
N GLU A 149 5.73 15.33 -16.29
CA GLU A 149 5.52 14.15 -15.45
C GLU A 149 5.15 12.92 -16.28
N ARG A 150 4.31 13.12 -17.30
CA ARG A 150 3.87 12.04 -18.20
C ARG A 150 5.01 11.55 -19.08
N ILE A 151 5.86 12.46 -19.58
CA ILE A 151 7.04 12.13 -20.37
C ILE A 151 8.02 11.32 -19.52
N SER A 152 8.33 11.77 -18.29
CA SER A 152 9.21 11.04 -17.38
C SER A 152 8.68 9.64 -17.04
N LEU A 153 7.35 9.48 -16.89
CA LEU A 153 6.74 8.15 -16.70
C LEU A 153 6.91 7.26 -17.93
N VAL A 154 6.76 7.81 -19.13
CA VAL A 154 6.98 7.06 -20.37
C VAL A 154 8.43 6.59 -20.45
N GLU A 155 9.40 7.46 -20.21
CA GLU A 155 10.82 7.09 -20.18
C GLU A 155 11.11 5.99 -19.15
N LEU A 156 10.52 6.10 -17.96
CA LEU A 156 10.66 5.09 -16.90
C LEU A 156 10.10 3.73 -17.33
N ASN A 157 8.99 3.69 -18.07
CA ASN A 157 8.37 2.45 -18.55
C ASN A 157 9.13 1.77 -19.70
N TYR A 158 10.00 2.51 -20.41
CA TYR A 158 10.82 1.97 -21.51
C TYR A 158 12.22 1.54 -21.07
N ARG A 159 12.55 1.72 -19.79
CA ARG A 159 13.84 1.35 -19.19
C ARG A 159 13.82 -0.10 -18.70
#